data_AF-A0A2V9DQ80-F1
#
_entry.id   AF-A0A2V9DQ80-F1
#
_cell.length_a   1.000
_cell.length_b   1.000
_cell.length_c   1.000
_cell.angle_alpha   90.00
_cell.angle_beta   90.00
_cell.angle_gamma   90.00
#
_symmetry.space_group_name_H-M   'P 1'
#
loop_
_entity.id
_entity.type
_entity.pdbx_description
1 polymer ?
#
loop_
_entity_poly.entity_id
_entity_poly.type
_entity_poly.pdbx_seq_one_letter_code
_entity_poly.pdbx_strand_id
1 'polypeptide(L)'
;MRVENPACVYTRGRSRKSVSFIAIFALAVLAATALVVGVQHPTVALAGGAGGGNGLTSLKTVAVPRPTNLARFIKDEQAAIALGKALFWDQQVGSDGQSCASCHFHAGADNRSKNQLDPGLRA
;
A
#
# COMPACT_ATOMS: atom_id res chain seq x y z
N MET A 1 -17.07 63.18 -47.98
CA MET A 1 -17.95 61.99 -47.99
C MET A 1 -17.01 60.78 -47.88
N ARG A 2 -16.52 60.42 -46.68
CA ARG A 2 -17.00 59.31 -45.80
C ARG A 2 -17.20 58.02 -46.61
N VAL A 3 -16.14 57.24 -46.86
CA VAL A 3 -15.72 55.99 -46.16
C VAL A 3 -16.89 55.04 -45.93
N GLU A 4 -16.84 53.81 -46.46
CA GLU A 4 -16.76 52.52 -45.72
C GLU A 4 -16.61 51.34 -46.72
N ASN A 5 -15.68 50.42 -46.41
CA ASN A 5 -15.36 49.21 -47.17
C ASN A 5 -15.89 48.00 -46.36
N PRO A 6 -16.67 47.06 -46.92
CA PRO A 6 -17.27 45.99 -46.12
C PRO A 6 -16.25 44.92 -45.73
N ALA A 7 -16.15 44.68 -44.42
CA ALA A 7 -15.39 43.61 -43.83
C ALA A 7 -15.89 42.23 -44.30
N CYS A 8 -14.95 41.39 -44.75
CA CYS A 8 -15.16 39.99 -45.01
C CYS A 8 -15.28 39.23 -43.67
N VAL A 9 -16.47 38.71 -43.37
CA VAL A 9 -16.74 37.91 -42.17
C VAL A 9 -16.40 36.43 -42.46
N TYR A 10 -15.28 35.95 -41.91
CA TYR A 10 -14.92 34.54 -41.89
C TYR A 10 -15.73 33.80 -40.81
N THR A 11 -16.70 32.98 -41.22
CA THR A 11 -17.49 32.15 -40.29
C THR A 11 -16.75 30.84 -39.99
N ARG A 12 -16.14 30.76 -38.80
CA ARG A 12 -15.52 29.52 -38.29
C ARG A 12 -16.60 28.58 -37.77
N GLY A 13 -17.03 27.62 -38.60
CA GLY A 13 -17.97 26.56 -38.23
C GLY A 13 -17.39 25.64 -37.14
N ARG A 14 -17.81 25.84 -35.89
CA ARG A 14 -17.44 24.99 -34.73
C ARG A 14 -18.23 23.67 -34.79
N SER A 15 -17.58 22.60 -35.23
CA SER A 15 -18.15 21.24 -35.27
C SER A 15 -18.47 20.73 -33.85
N ARG A 16 -19.76 20.78 -33.48
CA ARG A 16 -20.28 20.31 -32.18
C ARG A 16 -20.29 18.78 -32.02
N LYS A 17 -20.08 18.01 -33.10
CA LYS A 17 -20.29 16.56 -33.12
C LYS A 17 -19.09 15.76 -32.56
N SER A 18 -17.87 16.23 -32.78
CA SER A 18 -16.64 15.50 -32.39
C SER A 18 -16.35 15.55 -30.89
N VAL A 19 -16.78 16.60 -30.18
CA VAL A 19 -16.59 16.75 -28.73
C VAL A 19 -17.46 15.78 -27.94
N SER A 20 -18.63 15.42 -28.49
CA SER A 20 -19.61 14.55 -27.82
C SER A 20 -19.12 13.10 -27.72
N PHE A 21 -18.53 12.55 -28.79
CA PHE A 21 -17.99 11.18 -28.77
C PHE A 21 -16.78 11.02 -27.84
N ILE A 22 -15.87 12.01 -27.84
CA ILE A 22 -14.70 12.00 -26.94
C ILE A 22 -15.16 12.13 -25.49
N ALA A 23 -16.13 12.99 -25.19
CA ALA A 23 -16.67 13.14 -23.85
C ALA A 23 -17.38 11.86 -23.37
N ILE A 24 -18.19 11.21 -24.22
CA ILE A 24 -18.88 9.97 -23.86
C ILE A 24 -17.88 8.83 -23.64
N PHE A 25 -16.88 8.69 -24.50
CA PHE A 25 -15.85 7.66 -24.36
C PHE A 25 -15.00 7.88 -23.10
N ALA A 26 -14.61 9.12 -22.82
CA ALA A 26 -13.90 9.47 -21.59
C ALA A 26 -14.73 9.18 -20.33
N LEU A 27 -16.03 9.46 -20.35
CA LEU A 27 -16.93 9.19 -19.22
C LEU A 27 -17.15 7.69 -19.01
N ALA A 28 -17.25 6.91 -20.10
CA ALA A 28 -17.35 5.45 -20.03
C ALA A 28 -16.06 4.81 -19.49
N VAL A 29 -14.88 5.29 -19.92
CA VAL A 29 -13.59 4.83 -19.39
C VAL A 29 -13.45 5.19 -17.90
N LEU A 30 -13.86 6.39 -17.49
CA LEU A 30 -13.82 6.82 -16.09
C LEU A 30 -14.77 6.02 -15.19
N ALA A 31 -15.96 5.68 -15.70
CA ALA A 31 -16.92 4.83 -14.98
C ALA A 31 -16.42 3.38 -14.87
N ALA A 32 -15.79 2.84 -15.92
CA ALA A 32 -15.22 1.50 -15.91
C ALA A 32 -14.02 1.38 -14.95
N THR A 33 -13.16 2.38 -14.87
CA THR A 33 -12.05 2.39 -13.90
C THR A 33 -12.53 2.51 -12.46
N ALA A 34 -13.58 3.29 -12.18
CA ALA A 34 -14.18 3.38 -10.85
C ALA A 34 -14.75 2.03 -10.36
N LEU A 35 -15.32 1.23 -11.26
CA LEU A 35 -15.81 -0.13 -10.96
C LEU A 35 -14.68 -1.12 -10.64
N VAL A 36 -13.50 -0.98 -11.26
CA VAL A 36 -12.35 -1.86 -11.01
C VAL A 36 -11.63 -1.54 -9.69
N VAL A 37 -11.58 -0.27 -9.29
CA VAL A 37 -10.91 0.15 -8.04
C VAL A 37 -11.73 -0.20 -6.78
N GLY A 38 -13.07 -0.21 -6.87
CA GLY A 38 -13.94 -0.48 -5.71
C GLY A 38 -13.93 -1.91 -5.16
N VAL A 39 -13.44 -2.90 -5.93
CA VAL A 39 -13.49 -4.33 -5.57
C VAL A 39 -12.18 -4.83 -4.94
N GLN A 40 -11.12 -4.02 -4.95
CA GLN A 40 -9.75 -4.48 -4.66
C GLN A 40 -9.20 -4.11 -3.29
N HIS A 41 -10.00 -3.58 -2.37
CA HIS A 41 -9.55 -3.45 -0.97
C HIS A 41 -9.86 -4.76 -0.24
N PRO A 42 -8.91 -5.70 -0.07
CA PRO A 42 -9.08 -6.73 0.93
C PRO A 42 -9.24 -6.02 2.27
N THR A 43 -10.43 -6.09 2.84
CA THR A 43 -10.63 -5.71 4.23
C THR A 43 -9.76 -6.64 5.06
N VAL A 44 -8.61 -6.16 5.50
CA VAL A 44 -7.88 -6.78 6.61
C VAL A 44 -8.80 -6.72 7.81
N ALA A 45 -9.50 -7.83 8.06
CA ALA A 45 -10.16 -8.05 9.34
C ALA A 45 -9.04 -8.06 10.38
N LEU A 46 -8.89 -6.95 11.10
CA LEU A 46 -8.11 -6.93 12.32
C LEU A 46 -8.76 -7.99 13.21
N ALA A 47 -8.08 -9.12 13.38
CA ALA A 47 -8.45 -10.08 14.40
C ALA A 47 -8.47 -9.30 15.72
N GLY A 48 -9.68 -9.05 16.22
CA GLY A 48 -9.89 -8.35 17.47
C GLY A 48 -9.17 -9.14 18.55
N GLY A 49 -8.00 -8.64 18.97
CA GLY A 49 -7.32 -9.11 20.15
C GLY A 49 -8.28 -8.89 21.30
N ALA A 50 -8.92 -9.96 21.75
CA ALA A 50 -9.64 -9.99 23.01
C ALA A 50 -8.64 -9.69 24.13
N GLY A 51 -8.44 -8.40 24.42
CA GLY A 51 -7.83 -7.91 25.64
C GLY A 51 -8.78 -8.16 26.81
N GLY A 52 -9.05 -9.44 27.08
CA GLY A 52 -9.73 -9.89 28.28
C GLY A 52 -8.71 -9.95 29.41
N GLY A 53 -8.82 -9.00 30.33
CA GLY A 53 -7.91 -8.85 31.47
C GLY A 53 -7.72 -10.16 32.23
N ASN A 54 -6.49 -10.68 32.17
CA ASN A 54 -5.90 -11.64 33.09
C ASN A 54 -4.39 -11.39 33.00
N GLY A 55 -3.69 -11.46 34.13
CA GLY A 55 -2.28 -11.06 34.27
C GLY A 55 -1.37 -11.56 33.15
N LEU A 56 -0.31 -10.79 32.87
CA LEU A 56 0.70 -11.06 31.85
C LEU A 56 1.09 -12.55 31.84
N THR A 57 0.49 -13.33 30.96
CA THR A 57 0.80 -14.75 30.78
C THR A 57 1.91 -14.89 29.74
N SER A 58 2.63 -16.01 29.77
CA SER A 58 3.72 -16.25 28.83
C SER A 58 3.19 -16.30 27.40
N LEU A 59 3.76 -15.50 26.49
CA LEU A 59 3.41 -15.57 25.06
C LEU A 59 3.75 -16.93 24.42
N LYS A 60 4.55 -17.78 25.09
CA LYS A 60 4.84 -19.14 24.61
C LYS A 60 3.59 -20.02 24.52
N THR A 61 2.54 -19.71 25.27
CA THR A 61 1.26 -20.45 25.24
C THR A 61 0.25 -19.86 24.27
N VAL A 62 0.55 -18.68 23.70
CA VAL A 62 -0.31 -18.02 22.72
C VAL A 62 -0.01 -18.62 21.35
N ALA A 63 -1.04 -19.20 20.71
CA ALA A 63 -0.92 -19.71 19.35
C ALA A 63 -0.60 -18.56 18.39
N VAL A 64 0.39 -18.76 17.52
CA VAL A 64 0.76 -17.78 16.49
C VAL A 64 -0.41 -17.65 15.50
N PRO A 65 -1.01 -16.47 15.32
CA PRO A 65 -2.10 -16.30 14.37
C PRO A 65 -1.59 -16.51 12.95
N ARG A 66 -2.28 -17.37 12.19
CA ARG A 66 -1.96 -17.67 10.79
C ARG A 66 -3.08 -17.20 9.86
N PRO A 67 -2.75 -16.56 8.73
CA PRO A 67 -3.75 -16.20 7.74
C PRO A 67 -4.31 -17.45 7.06
N THR A 68 -5.62 -17.48 6.80
CA THR A 68 -6.33 -18.65 6.28
C THR A 68 -5.97 -19.00 4.84
N ASN A 69 -5.39 -18.07 4.09
CA ASN A 69 -5.03 -18.21 2.68
C ASN A 69 -3.52 -18.43 2.45
N LEU A 70 -2.74 -18.75 3.49
CA LEU A 70 -1.28 -18.89 3.39
C LEU A 70 -0.82 -19.90 2.32
N ALA A 71 -1.54 -21.02 2.21
CA ALA A 71 -1.28 -22.09 1.25
C ALA A 71 -1.42 -21.66 -0.24
N ARG A 72 -2.05 -20.51 -0.53
CA ARG A 72 -2.09 -19.95 -1.88
C ARG A 72 -0.72 -19.41 -2.33
N PHE A 73 0.12 -18.99 -1.39
CA PHE A 73 1.37 -18.28 -1.68
C PHE A 73 2.61 -19.10 -1.31
N ILE A 74 2.49 -19.95 -0.29
CA ILE A 74 3.61 -20.74 0.22
C ILE A 74 3.41 -22.20 -0.14
N LYS A 75 4.29 -22.73 -0.99
CA LYS A 75 4.32 -24.15 -1.38
C LYS A 75 4.83 -25.05 -0.25
N ASP A 76 5.84 -24.58 0.48
CA ASP A 76 6.47 -25.29 1.59
C ASP A 76 6.63 -24.34 2.78
N GLU A 77 5.79 -24.53 3.80
CA GLU A 77 5.80 -23.70 5.01
C GLU A 77 7.08 -23.89 5.82
N GLN A 78 7.66 -25.08 5.85
CA GLN A 78 8.89 -25.34 6.61
C GLN A 78 10.09 -24.67 5.96
N ALA A 79 10.18 -24.74 4.62
CA ALA A 79 11.20 -24.01 3.87
C ALA A 79 11.05 -22.49 4.06
N ALA A 80 9.82 -21.96 4.04
CA ALA A 80 9.58 -20.54 4.27
C ALA A 80 9.97 -20.10 5.69
N ILE A 81 9.70 -20.92 6.71
CA ILE A 81 10.13 -20.66 8.09
C ILE A 81 11.65 -20.65 8.19
N ALA A 82 12.33 -21.62 7.57
CA ALA A 82 13.79 -21.70 7.58
C ALA A 82 14.41 -20.47 6.88
N LEU A 83 13.89 -20.10 5.71
CA LEU A 83 14.32 -18.92 4.98
C LEU A 83 14.09 -17.63 5.78
N GLY A 84 12.92 -17.47 6.39
CA GLY A 84 12.60 -16.31 7.22
C GLY A 84 13.55 -16.15 8.41
N LYS A 85 13.91 -17.26 9.07
CA LYS A 85 14.91 -17.25 10.15
C LYS A 85 16.31 -16.88 9.65
N ALA A 86 16.68 -17.27 8.44
CA ALA A 86 17.96 -16.88 7.85
C ALA A 86 17.98 -15.39 7.50
N LEU A 87 16.95 -14.89 6.81
CA LEU A 87 16.82 -13.48 6.42
C LEU A 87 16.74 -12.54 7.63
N PHE A 88 16.23 -13.01 8.77
CA PHE A 88 16.19 -12.22 10.01
C PHE A 88 17.57 -11.73 10.47
N TRP A 89 18.62 -12.48 10.13
CA TRP A 89 20.01 -12.15 10.47
C TRP A 89 20.83 -11.63 9.27
N ASP A 90 20.22 -11.52 8.08
CA ASP A 90 20.93 -11.06 6.89
C ASP A 90 20.95 -9.52 6.85
N GLN A 91 22.15 -8.94 6.80
CA GLN A 91 22.34 -7.50 6.71
C GLN A 91 21.94 -6.91 5.36
N GLN A 92 21.92 -7.71 4.30
CA GLN A 92 21.55 -7.24 2.95
C GLN A 92 20.06 -6.93 2.83
N VAL A 93 19.23 -7.42 3.76
CA VAL A 93 17.81 -7.12 3.82
C VAL A 93 17.56 -5.71 4.39
N GLY A 94 18.49 -5.17 5.17
CA GLY A 94 18.41 -3.82 5.72
C GLY A 94 18.89 -2.75 4.76
N SER A 95 18.17 -1.63 4.70
CA SER A 95 18.52 -0.48 3.87
C SER A 95 19.81 0.24 4.31
N ASP A 96 20.17 0.09 5.58
CA ASP A 96 21.33 0.69 6.23
C ASP A 96 22.44 -0.34 6.52
N GLY A 97 22.34 -1.53 5.93
CA GLY A 97 23.25 -2.63 6.18
C GLY A 97 23.10 -3.25 7.57
N GLN A 98 21.97 -3.04 8.26
CA GLN A 98 21.63 -3.73 9.51
C GLN A 98 20.62 -4.85 9.29
N SER A 99 20.78 -5.97 10.01
CA SER A 99 19.78 -7.05 9.99
C SER A 99 18.59 -6.70 10.89
N CYS A 100 17.45 -7.38 10.71
CA CYS A 100 16.32 -7.26 11.63
C CYS A 100 16.73 -7.61 13.08
N ALA A 101 17.60 -8.60 13.23
CA ALA A 101 18.12 -9.04 14.52
C ALA A 101 18.98 -8.00 15.23
N SER A 102 19.60 -7.04 14.52
CA SER A 102 20.42 -5.99 15.14
C SER A 102 19.64 -5.18 16.18
N CYS A 103 18.33 -5.04 15.97
CA CYS A 103 17.41 -4.38 16.89
C CYS A 103 16.48 -5.38 17.59
N HIS A 104 16.00 -6.44 16.93
CA HIS A 104 14.92 -7.29 17.47
C HIS A 104 15.36 -8.63 18.08
N PHE A 105 16.62 -8.78 18.48
CA PHE A 105 17.16 -10.05 19.00
C PHE A 105 16.56 -10.52 20.32
N HIS A 106 15.97 -9.63 21.13
CA HIS A 106 15.41 -9.97 22.44
C HIS A 106 13.89 -9.98 22.40
N ALA A 107 13.30 -11.16 22.17
CA ALA A 107 11.84 -11.34 22.09
C ALA A 107 11.16 -10.39 21.09
N GLY A 108 11.86 -9.96 20.04
CA GLY A 108 11.33 -9.00 19.07
C GLY A 108 11.36 -7.55 19.54
N ALA A 109 12.12 -7.22 20.59
CA ALA A 109 12.28 -5.86 21.10
C ALA A 109 13.75 -5.41 21.05
N ASP A 110 13.93 -4.11 20.86
CA ASP A 110 15.20 -3.44 20.95
C ASP A 110 15.47 -3.01 22.39
N ASN A 111 16.47 -3.63 23.01
CA ASN A 111 16.83 -3.37 24.39
C ASN A 111 17.84 -2.23 24.55
N ARG A 112 18.25 -1.59 23.45
CA ARG A 112 19.16 -0.46 23.50
C ARG A 112 18.43 0.73 24.15
N SER A 113 19.11 1.44 25.04
CA SER A 113 18.53 2.56 25.80
C SER A 113 18.84 3.94 25.22
N LYS A 114 19.62 3.99 24.13
CA LYS A 114 20.09 5.21 23.46
C LYS A 114 19.89 5.07 21.95
N ASN A 115 19.66 6.20 21.29
CA ASN A 115 19.53 6.28 19.82
C ASN A 115 18.48 5.32 19.24
N GLN A 116 17.37 5.13 19.97
CA GLN A 116 16.22 4.30 19.57
C GLN A 116 15.27 4.98 18.59
N LEU A 117 15.38 6.30 18.48
CA LEU A 117 14.62 7.12 17.56
C LEU A 117 15.59 7.69 16.52
N ASP A 118 15.09 7.89 15.31
CA ASP A 118 15.84 8.58 14.27
C ASP A 118 16.26 9.97 14.78
N PRO A 119 17.55 10.34 14.75
CA PRO A 119 18.00 11.65 15.18
C PRO A 119 17.44 12.79 14.30
N GLY A 120 16.85 12.47 13.16
CA GLY A 120 16.12 13.36 12.28
C GLY A 120 14.60 13.19 12.34
N LEU A 121 14.03 12.70 13.47
CA LEU A 121 12.58 12.64 13.69
C LEU A 121 11.99 14.06 13.58
N ARG A 122 11.67 14.46 12.35
CA ARG A 122 11.06 15.75 12.03
C ARG A 122 9.61 15.69 12.49
N ALA A 123 9.33 16.45 13.54
CA ALA A 123 7.99 16.93 13.84
C ALA A 123 7.54 17.93 12.78
#